data_AF-A0A7Y1Z1K7-F1
#
_entry.id   AF-A0A7Y1Z1K7-F1
#
_cell.length_a   1.000
_cell.length_b   1.000
_cell.length_c   1.000
_cell.angle_alpha   90.00
_cell.angle_beta   90.00
_cell.angle_gamma   90.00
#
_symmetry.space_group_name_H-M   'P 1'
#
loop_
_entity.id
_entity.type
_entity.pdbx_description
1 polymer ?
#
loop_
_entity_poly.entity_id
_entity_poly.type
_entity_poly.pdbx_seq_one_letter_code
_entity_poly.pdbx_strand_id
1 'polypeptide(L)'
;VVAGFHPRDGVRYTYTALNERGIERAAAFTPPLSPAVNEYMTRLDLCDVFIQRNNNRTQAQQIEGWHTIIDKAVAAGVESGGIGLASNAFGSNWTGKFSLEERMNWLDRMHQLWDEAGIAVKRVYFADAMSWNMPHEVEAQLVAVKERWPGIDDFNLHLHNGRGVALASVYAALKVLDGTDTLRLQSSIGGMAGCPYCGNGRAAMMIATEDLMHMLEEMGIHTGVDLYKLIEVVWLAEEIVGHPLYGCVSKAGPLPRHDRLYAMDMPRIETLDEAKHFIHGSRAYEGAPSPWKGPIRSFQRPESLKDAPAPESPPDNVHRLKR
;
A
#
# COMPACT_ATOMS: atom_id res chain seq x y z
N VAL A 1 12.95 -20.01 -7.22
CA VAL A 1 12.83 -18.58 -6.82
C VAL A 1 13.76 -18.25 -5.68
N VAL A 2 13.60 -18.81 -4.47
CA VAL A 2 14.44 -18.46 -3.31
C VAL A 2 15.94 -18.68 -3.57
N ALA A 3 16.31 -19.82 -4.15
CA ALA A 3 17.71 -20.11 -4.51
C ALA A 3 18.30 -19.21 -5.62
N GLY A 4 17.48 -18.36 -6.26
CA GLY A 4 17.87 -17.56 -7.43
C GLY A 4 18.09 -16.07 -7.14
N PHE A 5 17.88 -15.60 -5.91
CA PHE A 5 18.13 -14.20 -5.56
C PHE A 5 19.19 -14.07 -4.47
N HIS A 6 19.86 -12.92 -4.46
CA HIS A 6 20.86 -12.59 -3.45
C HIS A 6 20.20 -11.73 -2.36
N PRO A 7 20.04 -12.23 -1.13
CA PRO A 7 19.44 -11.47 -0.05
C PRO A 7 20.31 -10.25 0.31
N ARG A 8 19.65 -9.15 0.68
CA ARG A 8 20.30 -7.94 1.16
C ARG A 8 20.23 -7.88 2.68
N ASP A 9 21.34 -7.47 3.29
CA ASP A 9 21.39 -7.24 4.74
C ASP A 9 20.36 -6.19 5.16
N GLY A 10 19.75 -6.40 6.32
CA GLY A 10 18.68 -5.54 6.84
C GLY A 10 17.30 -5.72 6.19
N VAL A 11 17.17 -6.57 5.16
CA VAL A 11 15.87 -6.87 4.52
C VAL A 11 15.32 -8.19 5.04
N ARG A 12 14.07 -8.18 5.50
CA ARG A 12 13.34 -9.40 5.89
C ARG A 12 12.59 -9.97 4.68
N TYR A 13 12.87 -11.23 4.35
CA TYR A 13 12.21 -11.95 3.27
C TYR A 13 11.16 -12.89 3.84
N THR A 14 9.88 -12.55 3.71
CA THR A 14 8.77 -13.35 4.26
C THR A 14 8.14 -14.26 3.21
N TYR A 15 7.29 -15.19 3.66
CA TYR A 15 6.58 -16.14 2.82
C TYR A 15 5.17 -16.41 3.36
N THR A 16 4.30 -16.95 2.51
CA THR A 16 2.98 -17.45 2.91
C THR A 16 3.01 -18.98 2.94
N ALA A 17 2.64 -19.56 4.08
CA ALA A 17 2.39 -21.00 4.22
C ALA A 17 0.98 -21.20 4.80
N LEU A 18 0.14 -21.94 4.07
CA LEU A 18 -1.27 -22.14 4.42
C LEU A 18 -1.52 -23.49 5.12
N ASN A 19 -0.51 -24.34 5.21
CA ASN A 19 -0.55 -25.66 5.84
C ASN A 19 0.85 -26.08 6.33
N GLU A 20 0.91 -27.16 7.09
CA GLU A 20 2.15 -27.69 7.69
C GLU A 20 3.21 -28.02 6.63
N ARG A 21 2.81 -28.64 5.50
CA ARG A 21 3.73 -28.91 4.38
C ARG A 21 4.38 -27.64 3.84
N GLY A 22 3.63 -26.54 3.80
CA GLY A 22 4.15 -25.23 3.41
C GLY A 22 5.18 -24.69 4.39
N ILE A 23 4.97 -24.90 5.69
CA ILE A 23 5.89 -24.52 6.77
C ILE A 23 7.17 -25.35 6.68
N GLU A 24 7.05 -26.68 6.58
CA GLU A 24 8.18 -27.59 6.40
C GLU A 24 9.02 -27.23 5.17
N ARG A 25 8.36 -26.93 4.05
CA ARG A 25 9.04 -26.49 2.83
C ARG A 25 9.77 -25.17 3.04
N ALA A 26 9.20 -24.21 3.76
CA ALA A 26 9.84 -22.93 4.01
C ALA A 26 11.03 -23.03 4.97
N ALA A 27 11.01 -23.98 5.91
CA ALA A 27 12.12 -24.24 6.81
C ALA A 27 13.40 -24.62 6.05
N ALA A 28 13.29 -25.37 4.94
CA ALA A 28 14.43 -25.70 4.08
C ALA A 28 15.09 -24.48 3.39
N PHE A 29 14.42 -23.32 3.42
CA PHE A 29 14.91 -22.06 2.84
C PHE A 29 15.08 -20.94 3.89
N THR A 30 15.13 -21.31 5.17
CA THR A 30 15.32 -20.40 6.30
C THR A 30 16.66 -20.71 6.96
N PRO A 31 17.75 -19.94 6.69
CA PRO A 31 17.85 -18.71 5.88
C PRO A 31 17.89 -18.94 4.35
N PRO A 32 17.65 -17.90 3.51
CA PRO A 32 17.53 -16.46 3.84
C PRO A 32 16.11 -15.97 4.15
N LEU A 33 15.09 -16.82 4.09
CA LEU A 33 13.75 -16.44 4.54
C LEU A 33 13.78 -16.09 6.03
N SER A 34 12.93 -15.17 6.43
CA SER A 34 12.71 -14.77 7.82
C SER A 34 11.46 -15.47 8.38
N PRO A 35 11.44 -15.79 9.68
CA PRO A 35 10.22 -16.28 10.35
C PRO A 35 9.03 -15.34 10.13
N ALA A 36 7.83 -15.93 10.09
CA ALA A 36 6.59 -15.21 9.84
C ALA A 36 6.29 -14.20 10.95
N VAL A 37 5.94 -12.97 10.58
CA VAL A 37 5.63 -11.89 11.55
C VAL A 37 4.36 -12.20 12.36
N ASN A 38 3.43 -12.98 11.79
CA ASN A 38 2.11 -13.28 12.36
C ASN A 38 1.97 -14.75 12.80
N GLU A 39 3.04 -15.32 13.34
CA GLU A 39 3.09 -16.73 13.77
C GLU A 39 2.10 -17.02 14.91
N TYR A 40 2.12 -16.21 15.97
CA TYR A 40 1.25 -16.34 17.14
C TYR A 40 0.05 -15.40 17.03
N MET A 41 -0.87 -15.73 16.11
CA MET A 41 -2.06 -14.93 15.86
C MET A 41 -3.28 -15.80 15.58
N THR A 42 -4.33 -15.64 16.38
CA THR A 42 -5.65 -16.24 16.09
C THR A 42 -6.33 -15.42 14.99
N ARG A 43 -6.94 -16.13 14.04
CA ARG A 43 -7.44 -15.54 12.80
C ARG A 43 -8.77 -16.15 12.38
N LEU A 44 -9.65 -15.31 11.83
CA LEU A 44 -10.94 -15.74 11.28
C LEU A 44 -11.19 -15.15 9.89
N ASP A 45 -11.73 -15.96 9.00
CA ASP A 45 -12.38 -15.48 7.78
C ASP A 45 -13.89 -15.39 8.02
N LEU A 46 -14.47 -14.20 8.02
CA LEU A 46 -15.90 -13.95 8.26
C LEU A 46 -16.84 -14.50 7.17
N CYS A 47 -16.31 -14.84 5.99
CA CYS A 47 -17.07 -15.58 4.98
C CYS A 47 -16.65 -17.05 4.89
N ASP A 48 -17.49 -17.94 5.43
CA ASP A 48 -17.27 -19.39 5.40
C ASP A 48 -17.15 -19.94 3.97
N VAL A 49 -18.00 -19.45 3.04
CA VAL A 49 -17.93 -19.80 1.61
C VAL A 49 -16.56 -19.49 1.01
N PHE A 50 -15.97 -18.33 1.35
CA PHE A 50 -14.68 -17.94 0.83
C PHE A 50 -13.57 -18.86 1.32
N ILE A 51 -13.51 -19.13 2.63
CA ILE A 51 -12.42 -19.92 3.20
C ILE A 51 -12.49 -21.39 2.77
N GLN A 52 -13.68 -21.93 2.55
CA GLN A 52 -13.86 -23.25 1.93
C GLN A 52 -13.30 -23.27 0.50
N ARG A 53 -13.53 -22.21 -0.28
CA ARG A 53 -13.00 -22.10 -1.65
C ARG A 53 -11.49 -21.85 -1.71
N ASN A 54 -10.95 -21.07 -0.77
CA ASN A 54 -9.58 -20.60 -0.79
C ASN A 54 -8.61 -21.60 -0.15
N ASN A 55 -8.99 -22.15 1.01
CA ASN A 55 -8.11 -23.02 1.81
C ASN A 55 -8.70 -24.40 2.10
N ASN A 56 -9.90 -24.72 1.59
CA ASN A 56 -10.61 -25.96 1.90
C ASN A 56 -10.80 -26.18 3.41
N ARG A 57 -11.19 -25.11 4.12
CA ARG A 57 -11.51 -25.14 5.56
C ARG A 57 -12.78 -24.35 5.84
N THR A 58 -13.46 -24.68 6.93
CA THR A 58 -14.60 -23.91 7.45
C THR A 58 -14.15 -22.92 8.53
N GLN A 59 -14.99 -21.95 8.86
CA GLN A 59 -14.82 -21.09 10.03
C GLN A 59 -14.72 -21.89 11.32
N ALA A 60 -15.58 -22.91 11.49
CA ALA A 60 -15.55 -23.78 12.67
C ALA A 60 -14.16 -24.41 12.85
N GLN A 61 -13.55 -24.90 11.77
CA GLN A 61 -12.20 -25.46 11.81
C GLN A 61 -11.10 -24.40 12.08
N GLN A 62 -11.32 -23.13 11.71
CA GLN A 62 -10.40 -22.05 12.10
C GLN A 62 -10.51 -21.76 13.61
N ILE A 63 -11.74 -21.70 14.12
CA ILE A 63 -12.04 -21.44 15.54
C ILE A 63 -11.47 -22.56 16.42
N GLU A 64 -11.69 -23.82 16.06
CA GLU A 64 -11.12 -24.98 16.76
C GLU A 64 -9.58 -24.92 16.83
N GLY A 65 -8.94 -24.37 15.81
CA GLY A 65 -7.49 -24.22 15.75
C GLY A 65 -6.91 -23.11 16.62
N TRP A 66 -7.72 -22.20 17.18
CA TRP A 66 -7.22 -21.07 17.97
C TRP A 66 -6.50 -21.51 19.23
N HIS A 67 -7.05 -22.49 19.96
CA HIS A 67 -6.40 -23.04 21.16
C HIS A 67 -5.01 -23.59 20.84
N THR A 68 -4.86 -24.30 19.72
CA THR A 68 -3.54 -24.81 19.29
C THR A 68 -2.52 -23.69 19.04
N ILE A 69 -2.95 -22.54 18.52
CA ILE A 69 -2.05 -21.38 18.32
C ILE A 69 -1.64 -20.78 19.65
N ILE A 70 -2.59 -20.65 20.58
CA ILE A 70 -2.34 -20.10 21.92
C ILE A 70 -1.45 -21.04 22.73
N ASP A 71 -1.70 -22.35 22.72
CA ASP A 71 -0.86 -23.36 23.38
C ASP A 71 0.58 -23.32 22.88
N LYS A 72 0.77 -23.14 21.56
CA LYS A 72 2.10 -22.95 20.97
C LYS A 72 2.76 -21.66 21.43
N ALA A 73 2.00 -20.58 21.60
CA ALA A 73 2.49 -19.31 22.10
C ALA A 73 2.95 -19.44 23.57
N VAL A 74 2.15 -20.10 24.41
CA VAL A 74 2.48 -20.41 25.81
C VAL A 74 3.74 -21.27 25.89
N ALA A 75 3.81 -22.35 25.11
CA ALA A 75 4.96 -23.25 25.09
C ALA A 75 6.25 -22.56 24.61
N ALA A 76 6.13 -21.58 23.72
CA ALA A 76 7.25 -20.75 23.25
C ALA A 76 7.61 -19.59 24.20
N GLY A 77 6.80 -19.35 25.23
CA GLY A 77 7.04 -18.27 26.21
C GLY A 77 6.97 -16.87 25.59
N VAL A 78 6.13 -16.65 24.58
CA VAL A 78 6.02 -15.32 23.95
C VAL A 78 5.30 -14.33 24.85
N GLU A 79 5.77 -13.08 24.87
CA GLU A 79 5.22 -12.02 25.72
C GLU A 79 3.91 -11.44 25.18
N SER A 80 3.64 -11.59 23.88
CA SER A 80 2.45 -11.03 23.25
C SER A 80 1.98 -11.86 22.05
N GLY A 81 0.67 -11.81 21.80
CA GLY A 81 -0.01 -12.41 20.67
C GLY A 81 -0.72 -11.39 19.78
N GLY A 82 -1.46 -11.90 18.79
CA GLY A 82 -2.30 -11.09 17.92
C GLY A 82 -3.65 -11.73 17.60
N ILE A 83 -4.56 -10.91 17.12
CA ILE A 83 -5.88 -11.31 16.63
C ILE A 83 -6.11 -10.74 15.23
N GLY A 84 -6.97 -11.35 14.41
CA GLY A 84 -7.22 -10.78 13.09
C GLY A 84 -8.35 -11.37 12.26
N LEU A 85 -8.82 -10.55 11.32
CA LEU A 85 -9.77 -10.92 10.28
C LEU A 85 -9.02 -11.13 8.97
N ALA A 86 -8.92 -12.38 8.52
CA ALA A 86 -7.81 -12.88 7.73
C ALA A 86 -7.89 -12.63 6.22
N SER A 87 -9.09 -12.47 5.64
CA SER A 87 -9.23 -12.17 4.20
C SER A 87 -10.46 -11.35 3.80
N ASN A 88 -11.44 -11.18 4.67
CA ASN A 88 -12.74 -10.61 4.32
C ASN A 88 -13.27 -9.76 5.47
N ALA A 89 -12.36 -8.95 6.05
CA ALA A 89 -12.63 -8.17 7.25
C ALA A 89 -13.86 -7.27 7.09
N PHE A 90 -14.06 -6.63 5.93
CA PHE A 90 -15.12 -5.63 5.72
C PHE A 90 -16.36 -6.17 5.00
N GLY A 91 -16.24 -7.33 4.34
CA GLY A 91 -17.33 -7.88 3.55
C GLY A 91 -16.90 -9.00 2.63
N SER A 92 -17.87 -9.54 1.92
CA SER A 92 -17.74 -10.69 1.04
C SER A 92 -18.58 -10.55 -0.21
N ASN A 93 -18.02 -10.97 -1.34
CA ASN A 93 -18.72 -11.07 -2.61
C ASN A 93 -19.80 -12.18 -2.61
N TRP A 94 -19.84 -13.07 -1.60
CA TRP A 94 -20.89 -14.10 -1.48
C TRP A 94 -21.90 -13.83 -0.37
N THR A 95 -21.48 -13.19 0.73
CA THR A 95 -22.33 -13.03 1.93
C THR A 95 -22.64 -11.58 2.28
N GLY A 96 -22.15 -10.62 1.48
CA GLY A 96 -22.41 -9.20 1.67
C GLY A 96 -21.52 -8.54 2.70
N LYS A 97 -21.98 -7.39 3.22
CA LYS A 97 -21.24 -6.55 4.16
C LYS A 97 -21.26 -7.14 5.57
N PHE A 98 -20.14 -7.02 6.29
CA PHE A 98 -20.06 -7.32 7.72
C PHE A 98 -20.13 -6.01 8.52
N SER A 99 -20.95 -5.98 9.57
CA SER A 99 -21.10 -4.76 10.39
C SER A 99 -19.88 -4.54 11.29
N LEU A 100 -19.66 -3.30 11.75
CA LEU A 100 -18.62 -3.04 12.75
C LEU A 100 -18.81 -3.88 14.03
N GLU A 101 -20.05 -3.99 14.49
CA GLU A 101 -20.40 -4.78 15.67
C GLU A 101 -20.02 -6.26 15.49
N GLU A 102 -20.36 -6.87 14.36
CA GLU A 102 -20.01 -8.26 14.05
C GLU A 102 -18.49 -8.48 14.08
N ARG A 103 -17.74 -7.57 13.42
CA ARG A 103 -16.27 -7.60 13.38
C ARG A 103 -15.67 -7.51 14.78
N MET A 104 -16.15 -6.56 15.59
CA MET A 104 -15.68 -6.36 16.96
C MET A 104 -16.02 -7.54 17.88
N ASN A 105 -17.18 -8.16 17.73
CA ASN A 105 -17.58 -9.33 18.53
C ASN A 105 -16.65 -10.54 18.28
N TRP A 106 -16.20 -10.76 17.04
CA TRP A 106 -15.26 -11.82 16.74
C TRP A 106 -13.84 -11.53 17.25
N LEU A 107 -13.39 -10.28 17.13
CA LEU A 107 -12.12 -9.84 17.70
C LEU A 107 -12.11 -10.00 19.23
N ASP A 108 -13.22 -9.68 19.90
CA ASP A 108 -13.35 -9.81 21.35
C ASP A 108 -13.28 -11.27 21.83
N ARG A 109 -13.93 -12.19 21.12
CA ARG A 109 -13.82 -13.62 21.41
C ARG A 109 -12.37 -14.12 21.29
N MET A 110 -11.67 -13.68 20.25
CA MET A 110 -10.26 -14.02 20.09
C MET A 110 -9.42 -13.41 21.22
N HIS A 111 -9.65 -12.14 21.58
CA HIS A 111 -8.94 -11.44 22.65
C HIS A 111 -9.12 -12.13 24.01
N GLN A 112 -10.34 -12.52 24.38
CA GLN A 112 -10.64 -13.21 25.63
C GLN A 112 -9.83 -14.50 25.80
N LEU A 113 -9.64 -15.28 24.72
CA LEU A 113 -8.84 -16.51 24.78
C LEU A 113 -7.35 -16.23 25.04
N TRP A 114 -6.82 -15.11 24.54
CA TRP A 114 -5.44 -14.70 24.85
C TRP A 114 -5.32 -14.22 26.30
N ASP A 115 -6.31 -13.49 26.81
CA ASP A 115 -6.36 -13.05 28.22
C ASP A 115 -6.42 -14.25 29.18
N GLU A 116 -7.23 -15.26 28.87
CA GLU A 116 -7.32 -16.52 29.65
C GLU A 116 -5.98 -17.26 29.71
N ALA A 117 -5.18 -17.18 28.64
CA ALA A 117 -3.83 -17.73 28.58
C ALA A 117 -2.77 -16.83 29.22
N GLY A 118 -3.15 -15.64 29.71
CA GLY A 118 -2.24 -14.68 30.33
C GLY A 118 -1.25 -14.02 29.37
N ILE A 119 -1.57 -13.98 28.07
CA ILE A 119 -0.71 -13.38 27.04
C ILE A 119 -1.40 -12.13 26.49
N ALA A 120 -0.72 -10.98 26.56
CA ALA A 120 -1.29 -9.72 26.08
C ALA A 120 -1.46 -9.72 24.55
N VAL A 121 -2.60 -9.22 24.07
CA VAL A 121 -2.80 -8.94 22.65
C VAL A 121 -2.19 -7.57 22.34
N LYS A 122 -1.18 -7.56 21.46
CA LYS A 122 -0.52 -6.32 21.01
C LYS A 122 -0.82 -5.96 19.57
N ARG A 123 -1.31 -6.94 18.79
CA ARG A 123 -1.46 -6.80 17.34
C ARG A 123 -2.86 -7.11 16.83
N VAL A 124 -3.34 -6.29 15.91
CA VAL A 124 -4.51 -6.58 15.07
C VAL A 124 -4.13 -6.71 13.59
N TYR A 125 -4.83 -7.60 12.89
CA TYR A 125 -4.66 -7.80 11.44
C TYR A 125 -6.01 -7.74 10.72
N PHE A 126 -6.11 -6.88 9.70
CA PHE A 126 -7.27 -6.75 8.83
C PHE A 126 -6.87 -6.94 7.39
N ALA A 127 -7.46 -7.95 6.74
CA ALA A 127 -7.29 -8.18 5.31
C ALA A 127 -8.62 -8.13 4.56
N ASP A 128 -8.52 -7.66 3.32
CA ASP A 128 -9.65 -7.43 2.44
C ASP A 128 -9.35 -7.94 1.02
N ALA A 129 -9.40 -9.25 0.82
CA ALA A 129 -9.16 -9.91 -0.46
C ALA A 129 -10.20 -9.57 -1.54
N MET A 130 -11.34 -8.99 -1.15
CA MET A 130 -12.48 -8.70 -2.03
C MET A 130 -12.69 -7.21 -2.29
N SER A 131 -11.84 -6.34 -1.75
CA SER A 131 -11.88 -4.88 -1.94
C SER A 131 -13.19 -4.25 -1.44
N TRP A 132 -13.65 -4.66 -0.26
CA TRP A 132 -14.83 -4.12 0.44
C TRP A 132 -14.49 -2.99 1.42
N ASN A 133 -13.22 -2.72 1.66
CA ASN A 133 -12.79 -1.61 2.51
C ASN A 133 -13.38 -0.29 2.00
N MET A 134 -13.77 0.56 2.95
CA MET A 134 -14.13 1.95 2.72
C MET A 134 -13.42 2.79 3.78
N PRO A 135 -12.99 4.04 3.47
CA PRO A 135 -12.19 4.83 4.40
C PRO A 135 -12.84 5.00 5.78
N HIS A 136 -14.13 5.33 5.82
CA HIS A 136 -14.90 5.48 7.06
C HIS A 136 -15.07 4.17 7.85
N GLU A 137 -15.11 3.02 7.18
CA GLU A 137 -15.22 1.71 7.84
C GLU A 137 -13.89 1.25 8.46
N VAL A 138 -12.78 1.63 7.82
CA VAL A 138 -11.42 1.40 8.34
C VAL A 138 -11.17 2.31 9.54
N GLU A 139 -11.52 3.59 9.43
CA GLU A 139 -11.47 4.55 10.53
C GLU A 139 -12.26 4.06 11.75
N ALA A 140 -13.55 3.75 11.57
CA ALA A 140 -14.41 3.30 12.65
C ALA A 140 -13.90 2.00 13.30
N GLN A 141 -13.33 1.09 12.50
CA GLN A 141 -12.73 -0.15 12.99
C GLN A 141 -11.51 0.10 13.87
N LEU A 142 -10.62 1.01 13.46
CA LEU A 142 -9.40 1.32 14.21
C LEU A 142 -9.70 2.09 15.49
N VAL A 143 -10.64 3.05 15.44
CA VAL A 143 -11.13 3.76 16.62
C VAL A 143 -11.71 2.77 17.63
N ALA A 144 -12.61 1.88 17.21
CA ALA A 144 -13.22 0.89 18.09
C ALA A 144 -12.18 -0.07 18.71
N VAL A 145 -11.13 -0.44 17.98
CA VAL A 145 -10.01 -1.24 18.52
C VAL A 145 -9.24 -0.46 19.58
N LYS A 146 -8.83 0.79 19.32
CA LYS A 146 -8.07 1.60 20.29
C LYS A 146 -8.88 1.89 21.55
N GLU A 147 -10.17 2.16 21.42
CA GLU A 147 -11.05 2.41 22.57
C GLU A 147 -11.25 1.15 23.42
N ARG A 148 -11.47 0.00 22.78
CA ARG A 148 -11.75 -1.26 23.48
C ARG A 148 -10.50 -1.91 24.07
N TRP A 149 -9.38 -1.82 23.37
CA TRP A 149 -8.11 -2.44 23.75
C TRP A 149 -6.95 -1.45 23.59
N PRO A 150 -6.77 -0.52 24.55
CA PRO A 150 -5.68 0.47 24.51
C PRO A 150 -4.27 -0.13 24.52
N GLY A 151 -4.14 -1.41 24.87
CA GLY A 151 -2.87 -2.13 24.83
C GLY A 151 -2.40 -2.50 23.43
N ILE A 152 -3.28 -2.46 22.42
CA ILE A 152 -2.96 -2.81 21.03
C ILE A 152 -2.32 -1.62 20.32
N ASP A 153 -1.06 -1.79 19.92
CA ASP A 153 -0.21 -0.77 19.30
C ASP A 153 0.37 -1.21 17.94
N ASP A 154 0.17 -2.46 17.49
CA ASP A 154 0.62 -2.98 16.19
C ASP A 154 -0.57 -3.27 15.26
N PHE A 155 -0.76 -2.43 14.24
CA PHE A 155 -1.89 -2.48 13.31
C PHE A 155 -1.43 -2.96 11.94
N ASN A 156 -2.05 -4.02 11.41
CA ASN A 156 -1.74 -4.57 10.10
C ASN A 156 -2.92 -4.40 9.15
N LEU A 157 -2.72 -3.71 8.04
CA LEU A 157 -3.72 -3.51 6.99
C LEU A 157 -3.24 -4.11 5.67
N HIS A 158 -4.00 -5.10 5.20
CA HIS A 158 -3.84 -5.73 3.88
C HIS A 158 -5.07 -5.41 3.04
N LEU A 159 -5.04 -4.28 2.34
CA LEU A 159 -6.20 -3.76 1.62
C LEU A 159 -6.03 -3.97 0.11
N HIS A 160 -6.99 -4.66 -0.51
CA HIS A 160 -7.05 -4.74 -1.97
C HIS A 160 -7.73 -3.52 -2.55
N ASN A 161 -7.36 -3.18 -3.80
CA ASN A 161 -7.75 -1.91 -4.44
C ASN A 161 -8.72 -2.07 -5.62
N GLY A 162 -9.48 -3.15 -5.69
CA GLY A 162 -10.38 -3.46 -6.81
C GLY A 162 -11.50 -2.45 -7.04
N ARG A 163 -11.76 -1.56 -6.06
CA ARG A 163 -12.72 -0.45 -6.15
C ARG A 163 -12.07 0.93 -6.03
N GLY A 164 -10.74 1.01 -6.06
CA GLY A 164 -9.99 2.28 -6.12
C GLY A 164 -9.93 3.08 -4.82
N VAL A 165 -10.32 2.51 -3.68
CA VAL A 165 -10.44 3.24 -2.39
C VAL A 165 -9.39 2.86 -1.34
N ALA A 166 -8.54 1.87 -1.61
CA ALA A 166 -7.63 1.33 -0.59
C ALA A 166 -6.58 2.34 -0.11
N LEU A 167 -6.07 3.19 -1.01
CA LEU A 167 -5.14 4.26 -0.62
C LEU A 167 -5.81 5.32 0.27
N ALA A 168 -7.08 5.66 -0.01
CA ALA A 168 -7.87 6.55 0.84
C ALA A 168 -8.16 5.91 2.22
N SER A 169 -8.35 4.59 2.27
CA SER A 169 -8.47 3.84 3.52
C SER A 169 -7.19 3.82 4.34
N VAL A 170 -6.02 3.74 3.69
CA VAL A 170 -4.73 3.93 4.37
C VAL A 170 -4.62 5.36 4.92
N TYR A 171 -4.99 6.37 4.14
CA TYR A 171 -5.02 7.75 4.63
C TYR A 171 -5.92 7.91 5.85
N ALA A 172 -7.12 7.32 5.85
CA ALA A 172 -8.00 7.32 7.02
C ALA A 172 -7.36 6.64 8.24
N ALA A 173 -6.65 5.52 8.06
CA ALA A 173 -5.91 4.87 9.14
C ALA A 173 -4.81 5.79 9.72
N LEU A 174 -4.04 6.47 8.87
CA LEU A 174 -3.02 7.44 9.28
C LEU A 174 -3.60 8.64 10.04
N LYS A 175 -4.90 8.94 9.88
CA LYS A 175 -5.59 10.00 10.63
C LYS A 175 -6.01 9.56 12.04
N VAL A 176 -6.19 8.25 12.27
CA VAL A 176 -6.60 7.67 13.56
C VAL A 176 -5.39 7.28 14.41
N LEU A 177 -4.36 6.75 13.77
CA LEU A 177 -3.15 6.29 14.44
C LEU A 177 -2.18 7.45 14.71
N ASP A 178 -1.34 7.29 15.72
CA ASP A 178 -0.35 8.29 16.13
C ASP A 178 1.07 7.70 16.18
N GLY A 179 2.05 8.50 16.58
CA GLY A 179 3.47 8.10 16.57
C GLY A 179 3.84 6.98 17.56
N THR A 180 2.93 6.58 18.45
CA THR A 180 3.12 5.41 19.34
C THR A 180 2.66 4.11 18.71
N ASP A 181 1.91 4.17 17.61
CA ASP A 181 1.39 3.01 16.90
C ASP A 181 2.36 2.55 15.80
N THR A 182 2.49 1.24 15.64
CA THR A 182 3.13 0.61 14.48
C THR A 182 2.06 0.30 13.42
N LEU A 183 2.10 0.97 12.27
CA LEU A 183 1.24 0.67 11.12
C LEU A 183 2.00 -0.14 10.05
N ARG A 184 1.57 -1.38 9.82
CA ARG A 184 2.10 -2.29 8.80
C ARG A 184 1.14 -2.34 7.61
N LEU A 185 1.59 -1.80 6.49
CA LEU A 185 0.82 -1.77 5.24
C LEU A 185 1.36 -2.80 4.25
N GLN A 186 0.45 -3.53 3.60
CA GLN A 186 0.81 -4.44 2.52
C GLN A 186 0.38 -3.86 1.18
N SER A 187 1.31 -3.81 0.23
CA SER A 187 1.12 -3.30 -1.14
C SER A 187 1.80 -4.25 -2.13
N SER A 188 1.69 -3.95 -3.41
CA SER A 188 2.32 -4.74 -4.47
C SER A 188 2.82 -3.83 -5.59
N ILE A 189 3.95 -4.21 -6.21
CA ILE A 189 4.58 -3.47 -7.31
C ILE A 189 3.55 -3.21 -8.42
N GLY A 190 3.33 -1.97 -8.82
CA GLY A 190 2.37 -1.62 -9.86
C GLY A 190 0.92 -1.96 -9.51
N GLY A 191 0.62 -2.26 -8.24
CA GLY A 191 -0.71 -2.71 -7.80
C GLY A 191 -1.06 -4.11 -8.31
N MET A 192 -0.06 -4.87 -8.78
CA MET A 192 -0.25 -6.23 -9.25
C MET A 192 -0.69 -7.17 -8.12
N ALA A 193 -1.04 -8.40 -8.45
CA ALA A 193 -1.65 -9.39 -7.55
C ALA A 193 -3.17 -9.21 -7.35
N GLY A 194 -3.74 -10.13 -6.59
CA GLY A 194 -5.18 -10.32 -6.43
C GLY A 194 -5.42 -11.68 -5.78
N CYS A 195 -6.69 -11.98 -5.52
CA CYS A 195 -7.05 -13.27 -4.93
C CYS A 195 -7.86 -14.09 -5.95
N PRO A 196 -7.30 -15.19 -6.51
CA PRO A 196 -8.00 -15.98 -7.53
C PRO A 196 -9.31 -16.56 -7.00
N TYR A 197 -9.40 -16.77 -5.69
CA TYR A 197 -10.58 -17.34 -5.07
C TYR A 197 -11.62 -16.30 -4.65
N CYS A 198 -11.37 -14.98 -4.76
CA CYS A 198 -12.24 -13.91 -4.29
C CYS A 198 -13.43 -13.57 -5.22
N GLY A 199 -13.55 -14.27 -6.35
CA GLY A 199 -14.56 -14.02 -7.38
C GLY A 199 -14.13 -13.01 -8.46
N ASN A 200 -13.21 -12.10 -8.14
CA ASN A 200 -12.71 -11.07 -9.08
C ASN A 200 -11.30 -11.34 -9.60
N GLY A 201 -10.59 -12.32 -9.02
CA GLY A 201 -9.25 -12.72 -9.47
C GLY A 201 -8.25 -11.56 -9.45
N ARG A 202 -7.62 -11.30 -10.59
CA ARG A 202 -6.63 -10.22 -10.75
C ARG A 202 -7.24 -8.83 -10.59
N ALA A 203 -8.53 -8.65 -10.88
CA ALA A 203 -9.21 -7.37 -10.71
C ALA A 203 -9.40 -6.97 -9.25
N ALA A 204 -9.14 -7.87 -8.29
CA ALA A 204 -9.06 -7.47 -6.88
C ALA A 204 -7.92 -6.47 -6.64
N MET A 205 -6.78 -6.62 -7.33
CA MET A 205 -5.61 -5.74 -7.27
C MET A 205 -5.06 -5.51 -5.85
N MET A 206 -3.90 -4.91 -5.71
CA MET A 206 -3.44 -4.38 -4.42
C MET A 206 -3.20 -2.88 -4.56
N ILE A 207 -2.98 -2.20 -3.43
CA ILE A 207 -2.39 -0.86 -3.46
C ILE A 207 -1.07 -0.94 -4.22
N ALA A 208 -0.89 -0.07 -5.22
CA ALA A 208 0.39 0.04 -5.91
C ALA A 208 1.44 0.60 -4.94
N THR A 209 2.56 -0.10 -4.79
CA THR A 209 3.60 0.29 -3.84
C THR A 209 4.11 1.69 -4.13
N GLU A 210 4.30 2.05 -5.40
CA GLU A 210 4.76 3.38 -5.80
C GLU A 210 3.76 4.49 -5.49
N ASP A 211 2.45 4.22 -5.62
CA ASP A 211 1.40 5.18 -5.27
C ASP A 211 1.35 5.40 -3.75
N LEU A 212 1.53 4.33 -2.97
CA LEU A 212 1.62 4.41 -1.52
C LEU A 212 2.86 5.17 -1.07
N MET A 213 4.03 4.85 -1.63
CA MET A 213 5.29 5.52 -1.27
C MET A 213 5.23 7.00 -1.61
N HIS A 214 4.69 7.35 -2.77
CA HIS A 214 4.49 8.75 -3.17
C HIS A 214 3.59 9.49 -2.17
N MET A 215 2.42 8.94 -1.83
CA MET A 215 1.53 9.57 -0.85
C MET A 215 2.22 9.77 0.50
N LEU A 216 2.91 8.75 1.02
CA LEU A 216 3.61 8.84 2.30
C LEU A 216 4.72 9.90 2.26
N GLU A 217 5.51 9.96 1.19
CA GLU A 217 6.56 10.97 1.02
C GLU A 217 5.98 12.40 0.95
N GLU A 218 4.87 12.60 0.23
CA GLU A 218 4.18 13.91 0.18
C GLU A 218 3.54 14.30 1.52
N MET A 219 3.19 13.32 2.35
CA MET A 219 2.74 13.54 3.73
C MET A 219 3.90 13.79 4.71
N GLY A 220 5.15 13.74 4.26
CA GLY A 220 6.34 13.91 5.12
C GLY A 220 6.72 12.65 5.91
N ILE A 221 6.19 11.48 5.53
CA ILE A 221 6.50 10.19 6.17
C ILE A 221 7.62 9.51 5.37
N HIS A 222 8.82 9.50 5.93
CA HIS A 222 9.98 8.90 5.29
C HIS A 222 9.97 7.37 5.41
N THR A 223 9.96 6.66 4.28
CA THR A 223 9.94 5.19 4.23
C THR A 223 11.31 4.57 3.94
N GLY A 224 12.28 5.37 3.48
CA GLY A 224 13.59 4.91 3.03
C GLY A 224 13.59 4.26 1.64
N VAL A 225 12.47 4.29 0.92
CA VAL A 225 12.35 3.74 -0.45
C VAL A 225 12.70 4.81 -1.48
N ASP A 226 13.53 4.45 -2.45
CA ASP A 226 13.85 5.28 -3.61
C ASP A 226 12.74 5.15 -4.65
N LEU A 227 11.89 6.17 -4.74
CA LEU A 227 10.69 6.14 -5.60
C LEU A 227 11.04 6.03 -7.09
N TYR A 228 12.15 6.62 -7.55
CA TYR A 228 12.53 6.52 -8.95
C TYR A 228 12.98 5.11 -9.33
N LYS A 229 13.81 4.47 -8.48
CA LYS A 229 14.18 3.06 -8.68
C LYS A 229 12.97 2.13 -8.58
N LEU A 230 12.02 2.45 -7.71
CA LEU A 230 10.77 1.69 -7.60
C LEU A 230 9.96 1.75 -8.90
N ILE A 231 9.88 2.92 -9.55
CA ILE A 231 9.21 3.07 -10.85
C ILE A 231 9.90 2.22 -11.93
N GLU A 232 11.24 2.22 -11.98
CA GLU A 232 11.98 1.34 -12.92
C GLU A 232 11.67 -0.15 -12.67
N VAL A 233 11.52 -0.56 -11.41
CA VAL A 233 11.09 -1.93 -11.05
C VAL A 233 9.67 -2.22 -11.52
N VAL A 234 8.76 -1.24 -11.49
CA VAL A 234 7.39 -1.40 -12.02
C VAL A 234 7.42 -1.63 -13.52
N TRP A 235 8.21 -0.86 -14.28
CA TRP A 235 8.34 -1.05 -15.73
C TRP A 235 8.95 -2.41 -16.09
N LEU A 236 9.98 -2.84 -15.35
CA LEU A 236 10.52 -4.20 -15.50
C LEU A 236 9.44 -5.27 -15.19
N ALA A 237 8.60 -5.03 -14.17
CA ALA A 237 7.51 -5.95 -13.86
C ALA A 237 6.48 -6.01 -15.00
N GLU A 238 6.11 -4.89 -15.61
CA GLU A 238 5.24 -4.82 -16.80
C GLU A 238 5.81 -5.63 -17.97
N GLU A 239 7.11 -5.54 -18.23
CA GLU A 239 7.79 -6.34 -19.25
C GLU A 239 7.69 -7.85 -18.94
N ILE A 240 7.90 -8.24 -17.69
CA ILE A 240 7.84 -9.64 -17.25
C ILE A 240 6.42 -10.20 -17.35
N VAL A 241 5.40 -9.43 -16.94
CA VAL A 241 4.00 -9.89 -16.98
C VAL A 241 3.34 -9.72 -18.36
N GLY A 242 3.96 -8.95 -19.26
CA GLY A 242 3.51 -8.74 -20.63
C GLY A 242 2.28 -7.84 -20.76
N HIS A 243 1.99 -7.02 -19.75
CA HIS A 243 0.88 -6.07 -19.77
C HIS A 243 1.13 -4.87 -18.83
N PRO A 244 0.50 -3.71 -19.07
CA PRO A 244 0.58 -2.58 -18.15
C PRO A 244 0.05 -2.93 -16.76
N LEU A 245 0.66 -2.34 -15.73
CA LEU A 245 0.25 -2.43 -14.34
C LEU A 245 -0.60 -1.21 -13.96
N TYR A 246 -1.19 -1.25 -12.77
CA TYR A 246 -2.31 -0.38 -12.38
C TYR A 246 -1.87 0.92 -11.70
N GLY A 247 -0.64 0.98 -11.17
CA GLY A 247 -0.14 2.17 -10.47
C GLY A 247 -0.14 3.44 -11.33
N CYS A 248 -0.39 4.57 -10.69
CA CYS A 248 -0.50 5.88 -11.35
C CYS A 248 0.85 6.61 -11.38
N VAL A 249 1.62 6.54 -10.30
CA VAL A 249 2.90 7.24 -10.16
C VAL A 249 3.96 6.69 -11.10
N SER A 250 3.93 5.39 -11.40
CA SER A 250 4.81 4.77 -12.41
C SER A 250 4.54 5.28 -13.83
N LYS A 251 3.39 5.90 -14.08
CA LYS A 251 3.01 6.50 -15.37
C LYS A 251 3.26 8.00 -15.41
N ALA A 252 2.86 8.72 -14.36
CA ALA A 252 2.92 10.18 -14.30
C ALA A 252 4.24 10.74 -13.76
N GLY A 253 5.00 9.90 -13.05
CA GLY A 253 6.16 10.32 -12.27
C GLY A 253 5.78 10.90 -10.90
N PRO A 254 6.75 11.07 -10.00
CA PRO A 254 6.54 11.77 -8.73
C PRO A 254 6.31 13.27 -8.96
N LEU A 255 5.78 13.97 -7.94
CA LEU A 255 5.61 15.43 -8.01
C LEU A 255 6.97 16.13 -8.20
N PRO A 256 7.13 16.97 -9.25
CA PRO A 256 8.40 17.65 -9.48
C PRO A 256 8.61 18.76 -8.44
N ARG A 257 9.83 18.86 -7.88
CA ARG A 257 10.21 19.84 -6.85
C ARG A 257 11.44 20.62 -7.28
N HIS A 258 11.54 21.89 -6.88
CA HIS A 258 12.71 22.78 -7.05
C HIS A 258 13.51 22.57 -8.36
N ASP A 259 14.65 21.89 -8.28
CA ASP A 259 15.61 21.62 -9.35
C ASP A 259 15.14 20.56 -10.37
N ARG A 260 14.04 19.86 -10.07
CA ARG A 260 13.38 18.87 -10.93
C ARG A 260 12.08 19.36 -11.55
N LEU A 261 11.72 20.63 -11.36
CA LEU A 261 10.60 21.23 -12.08
C LEU A 261 10.83 21.11 -13.59
N TYR A 262 9.82 20.67 -14.32
CA TYR A 262 9.93 20.45 -15.76
C TYR A 262 10.37 21.70 -16.50
N ALA A 263 11.15 21.51 -17.58
CA ALA A 263 11.59 22.60 -18.45
C ALA A 263 10.35 23.31 -19.02
N MET A 264 10.35 24.64 -19.00
CA MET A 264 9.17 25.41 -19.41
C MET A 264 8.89 25.28 -20.91
N ASP A 265 9.92 25.02 -21.70
CA ASP A 265 9.92 24.83 -23.15
C ASP A 265 9.95 23.35 -23.56
N MET A 266 9.63 22.44 -22.62
CA MET A 266 9.45 21.02 -22.88
C MET A 266 8.29 20.79 -23.86
N PRO A 267 8.46 20.02 -24.95
CA PRO A 267 7.47 19.83 -26.02
C PRO A 267 6.19 19.13 -25.54
N ARG A 268 5.18 19.05 -26.42
CA ARG A 268 3.93 18.35 -26.14
C ARG A 268 4.21 16.88 -25.76
N ILE A 269 3.69 16.43 -24.63
CA ILE A 269 3.65 15.02 -24.22
C ILE A 269 2.24 14.49 -24.45
N GLU A 270 2.11 13.46 -25.27
CA GLU A 270 0.83 12.82 -25.58
C GLU A 270 0.82 11.35 -25.16
N THR A 271 1.96 10.66 -25.21
CA THR A 271 2.05 9.22 -24.96
C THR A 271 2.61 8.89 -23.58
N LEU A 272 2.35 7.66 -23.11
CA LEU A 272 2.93 7.16 -21.86
C LEU A 272 4.45 7.00 -21.94
N ASP A 273 5.00 6.71 -23.13
CA ASP A 273 6.45 6.60 -23.30
C ASP A 273 7.14 7.96 -23.25
N GLU A 274 6.55 8.98 -23.88
CA GLU A 274 7.01 10.37 -23.75
C GLU A 274 6.93 10.86 -22.30
N ALA A 275 5.90 10.44 -21.55
CA ALA A 275 5.75 10.76 -20.14
C ALA A 275 6.90 10.23 -19.27
N LYS A 276 7.65 9.19 -19.70
CA LYS A 276 8.81 8.65 -18.97
C LYS A 276 10.01 9.60 -18.89
N HIS A 277 9.89 10.82 -19.44
CA HIS A 277 10.93 11.85 -19.39
C HIS A 277 11.41 12.19 -17.97
N PHE A 278 10.59 11.99 -16.94
CA PHE A 278 10.99 12.23 -15.55
C PHE A 278 12.12 11.28 -15.07
N ILE A 279 12.38 10.18 -15.80
CA ILE A 279 13.56 9.31 -15.63
C ILE A 279 14.49 9.40 -16.85
N HIS A 280 13.96 9.34 -18.07
CA HIS A 280 14.78 9.25 -19.28
C HIS A 280 15.27 10.60 -19.84
N GLY A 281 14.82 11.71 -19.25
CA GLY A 281 15.12 13.06 -19.69
C GLY A 281 14.51 13.39 -21.06
N SER A 282 15.09 14.36 -21.75
CA SER A 282 14.54 14.90 -23.01
C SER A 282 14.48 13.91 -24.17
N ARG A 283 15.24 12.82 -24.10
CA ARG A 283 15.20 11.74 -25.10
C ARG A 283 13.83 11.06 -25.20
N ALA A 284 13.04 11.07 -24.12
CA ALA A 284 11.72 10.45 -24.12
C ALA A 284 10.74 11.13 -25.09
N TYR A 285 10.95 12.42 -25.37
CA TYR A 285 10.08 13.23 -26.23
C TYR A 285 10.83 13.83 -27.43
N GLU A 286 11.91 13.18 -27.87
CA GLU A 286 12.68 13.63 -29.02
C GLU A 286 11.80 13.66 -30.28
N GLY A 287 11.76 14.80 -30.96
CA GLY A 287 10.92 15.02 -32.15
C GLY A 287 9.47 15.42 -31.85
N ALA A 288 9.06 15.50 -30.58
CA ALA A 288 7.72 15.96 -30.23
C ALA A 288 7.52 17.45 -30.61
N PRO A 289 6.32 17.82 -31.11
CA PRO A 289 6.07 19.17 -31.58
C PRO A 289 5.92 20.17 -30.42
N SER A 290 6.35 21.42 -30.69
CA SER A 290 6.20 22.55 -29.77
C SER A 290 5.42 23.68 -30.45
N PRO A 291 4.35 24.21 -29.84
CA PRO A 291 3.63 25.38 -30.36
C PRO A 291 4.40 26.70 -30.16
N TRP A 292 5.38 26.75 -29.25
CA TRP A 292 6.25 27.93 -29.08
C TRP A 292 7.37 27.96 -30.11
N LYS A 293 7.76 29.17 -30.52
CA LYS A 293 8.79 29.43 -31.55
C LYS A 293 10.19 29.72 -30.97
N GLY A 294 10.30 29.81 -29.65
CA GLY A 294 11.53 30.14 -28.93
C GLY A 294 11.40 29.85 -27.43
N PRO A 295 12.43 30.14 -26.63
CA PRO A 295 12.44 29.83 -25.20
C PRO A 295 11.26 30.47 -24.44
N ILE A 296 10.61 29.69 -23.58
CA ILE A 296 9.55 30.19 -22.70
C ILE A 296 10.20 30.91 -21.51
N ARG A 297 9.70 32.12 -21.22
CA ARG A 297 10.15 32.96 -20.11
C ARG A 297 8.95 33.33 -19.24
N SER A 298 9.12 33.33 -17.92
CA SER A 298 8.02 33.62 -16.99
C SER A 298 8.52 34.30 -15.71
N PHE A 299 7.80 35.31 -15.23
CA PHE A 299 8.06 35.91 -13.92
C PHE A 299 7.83 34.92 -12.77
N GLN A 300 7.08 33.85 -13.00
CA GLN A 300 6.90 32.75 -12.03
C GLN A 300 8.16 31.86 -11.93
N ARG A 301 9.11 32.01 -12.85
CA ARG A 301 10.42 31.35 -12.89
C ARG A 301 11.52 32.38 -13.14
N PRO A 302 11.88 33.21 -12.14
CA PRO A 302 12.76 34.37 -12.31
C PRO A 302 14.12 34.05 -12.94
N GLU A 303 14.64 32.85 -12.75
CA GLU A 303 15.85 32.34 -13.39
C GLU A 303 15.80 32.39 -14.92
N SER A 304 14.61 32.27 -15.52
CA SER A 304 14.41 32.36 -16.97
C SER A 304 14.51 33.79 -17.53
N LEU A 305 14.52 34.79 -16.66
CA LEU A 305 14.60 36.21 -17.03
C LEU A 305 16.01 36.78 -16.93
N LYS A 306 16.98 36.04 -16.38
CA LYS A 306 18.33 36.53 -16.10
C LYS A 306 19.11 36.96 -17.36
N ASP A 307 18.75 36.43 -18.53
CA ASP A 307 19.32 36.78 -19.84
C ASP A 307 18.31 37.55 -20.72
N ALA A 308 17.40 38.33 -20.11
CA ALA A 308 16.48 39.20 -20.86
C ALA A 308 17.15 40.54 -21.14
N PRO A 309 17.09 41.07 -22.38
CA PRO A 309 17.36 42.49 -22.58
C PRO A 309 16.42 43.28 -21.66
N ALA A 310 16.93 44.36 -21.06
CA ALA A 310 16.13 45.25 -20.23
C ALA A 310 14.86 45.61 -21.00
N PRO A 311 13.67 45.59 -20.36
CA PRO A 311 12.45 46.00 -21.05
C PRO A 311 12.67 47.40 -21.62
N GLU A 312 12.48 47.56 -22.93
CA GLU A 312 12.47 48.89 -23.54
C GLU A 312 11.46 49.74 -22.77
N SER A 313 11.91 50.92 -22.33
CA SER A 313 11.09 51.88 -21.60
C SER A 313 9.73 52.03 -22.30
N PRO A 314 8.61 51.99 -21.57
CA PRO A 314 7.31 52.14 -22.20
C PRO A 314 7.27 53.48 -22.96
N PRO A 315 6.68 53.53 -24.16
CA PRO A 315 6.57 54.79 -24.88
C PRO A 315 5.80 55.81 -24.02
N ASP A 316 6.36 57.03 -23.94
CA ASP A 316 5.77 58.20 -23.28
C ASP A 316 4.42 58.55 -23.91
N ASN A 317 3.36 57.82 -23.54
CA ASN A 317 1.99 58.14 -23.91
C ASN A 317 1.04 57.72 -22.77
N VAL A 318 1.24 58.33 -21.61
CA VAL A 318 0.16 58.47 -20.61
C VAL A 318 -0.34 59.91 -20.68
N HIS A 319 -1.09 60.21 -21.75
CA HIS A 319 -1.99 61.35 -21.74
C HIS A 319 -3.26 60.99 -20.97
N ARG A 320 -3.44 61.71 -19.85
CA ARG A 320 -4.71 62.18 -19.26
C ARG A 320 -5.87 61.18 -19.23
N LEU A 321 -6.30 60.85 -18.00
CA LEU A 321 -7.68 61.08 -17.58
C LEU A 321 -7.69 61.46 -16.10
N LYS A 322 -7.85 62.77 -15.84
CA LYS A 322 -8.35 63.28 -14.56
C LYS A 322 -9.86 63.12 -14.57
N ARG A 323 -10.40 62.29 -13.68
CA ARG A 323 -11.54 62.55 -12.77
C ARG A 323 -11.96 61.25 -12.11
#